data_AF-A0A374W7Y9-F1
#
_entry.id   AF-A0A374W7Y9-F1
#
_cell.length_a   1.000
_cell.length_b   1.000
_cell.length_c   1.000
_cell.angle_alpha   90.00
_cell.angle_beta   90.00
_cell.angle_gamma   90.00
#
_symmetry.space_group_name_H-M   'P 1'
#
loop_
_entity.id
_entity.type
_entity.pdbx_description
1 polymer ?
#
loop_
_entity_poly.entity_id
_entity_poly.type
_entity_poly.pdbx_seq_one_letter_code
_entity_poly.pdbx_strand_id
1 'polypeptide(L)' 'MNELYLLEYSEEQRCFNFNNGNSEENSHGYKSLGKHTWEECTAFIEYMKNKYNDSDYPLLDEVKKDYSSFTNQ' A
#
# COMPACT_ATOMS: atom_id res chain seq x y z
N MET A 1 11.90 17.38 -8.76
CA MET A 1 11.05 16.91 -7.64
C MET A 1 10.74 15.47 -7.93
N ASN A 2 10.98 14.55 -7.00
CA ASN A 2 10.51 13.18 -7.16
C ASN A 2 8.99 13.19 -7.02
N GLU A 3 8.30 12.56 -7.96
CA GLU A 3 6.85 12.42 -7.92
C GLU A 3 6.47 11.49 -6.77
N LEU A 4 5.49 11.91 -5.96
CA LEU A 4 4.99 11.13 -4.83
C LEU A 4 3.65 10.53 -5.20
N TYR A 5 3.48 9.25 -4.87
CA TYR A 5 2.27 8.47 -5.06
C TYR A 5 1.66 8.17 -3.69
N LEU A 6 0.35 8.32 -3.58
CA LEU A 6 -0.40 7.82 -2.43
C LEU A 6 -0.61 6.32 -2.64
N LEU A 7 0.07 5.51 -1.83
CA LEU A 7 -0.15 4.06 -1.82
C LEU A 7 -1.40 3.75 -1.00
N GLU A 8 -2.28 2.96 -1.58
CA GLU A 8 -3.54 2.53 -0.95
C GLU A 8 -3.66 1.01 -0.99
N TYR A 9 -4.39 0.45 -0.03
CA TYR A 9 -4.72 -0.98 0.01
C TYR A 9 -6.22 -1.18 0.21
N SER A 10 -6.80 -2.14 -0.52
CA SER A 10 -8.17 -2.58 -0.31
C SER A 10 -8.17 -4.03 0.18
N GLU A 11 -8.73 -4.25 1.37
CA GLU A 11 -8.96 -5.61 1.91
C GLU A 11 -10.04 -6.33 1.10
N GLU A 12 -11.07 -5.62 0.63
CA GLU A 12 -12.15 -6.16 -0.19
C GLU A 12 -11.65 -6.65 -1.54
N GLN A 13 -10.77 -5.87 -2.20
CA GLN A 13 -10.20 -6.22 -3.51
C GLN A 13 -8.89 -7.00 -3.41
N ARG A 14 -8.29 -7.07 -2.21
CA ARG A 14 -7.04 -7.76 -1.91
C ARG A 14 -5.86 -7.27 -2.77
N CYS A 15 -5.80 -5.97 -3.04
CA CYS A 15 -4.81 -5.40 -3.93
C CYS A 15 -4.38 -3.99 -3.52
N PHE A 16 -3.24 -3.56 -4.07
CA PHE A 16 -2.68 -2.23 -3.89
C PHE A 16 -3.04 -1.33 -5.06
N ASN A 17 -3.23 -0.04 -4.77
CA ASN A 17 -3.43 1.00 -5.78
C ASN A 17 -2.43 2.14 -5.59
N PHE A 18 -2.00 2.71 -6.72
CA PHE A 18 -1.17 3.91 -6.75
C PHE A 18 -2.05 5.09 -7.16
N ASN A 19 -2.31 6.00 -6.25
CA ASN A 19 -3.09 7.19 -6.51
C ASN A 19 -2.17 8.39 -6.74
N ASN A 20 -2.21 8.96 -7.96
CA ASN A 20 -1.41 10.11 -8.37
C ASN A 20 -2.13 11.47 -8.18
N GLY A 21 -3.30 11.51 -7.53
CA GLY A 21 -4.13 12.71 -7.45
C GLY A 21 -5.15 12.75 -6.30
N ASN A 22 -4.78 13.48 -5.23
CA ASN A 22 -5.60 14.36 -4.37
C ASN A 22 -6.95 13.91 -3.77
N SER A 23 -7.24 12.63 -3.59
CA SER A 23 -8.31 12.23 -2.66
C SER A 23 -7.84 11.08 -1.77
N GLU A 24 -7.84 11.32 -0.46
CA GLU A 24 -7.53 10.31 0.57
C GLU A 24 -8.65 9.24 0.69
N GLU A 25 -9.79 9.48 0.03
CA GLU A 25 -10.86 8.53 -0.18
C GLU A 25 -11.03 8.26 -1.68
N ASN A 26 -10.72 7.04 -2.09
CA ASN A 26 -11.24 6.51 -3.34
C ASN A 26 -12.53 5.71 -3.02
N SER A 27 -13.53 5.83 -3.89
CA SER A 27 -14.88 5.27 -3.69
C SER A 27 -14.94 3.74 -3.85
N HIS A 28 -13.80 3.05 -3.84
CA HIS A 28 -13.70 1.64 -4.22
C HIS A 28 -13.16 0.77 -3.08
N GLY A 29 -13.26 1.23 -1.83
CA GLY A 29 -12.88 0.44 -0.67
C GLY A 29 -11.37 0.34 -0.45
N TYR A 30 -10.57 1.22 -1.06
CA TYR A 30 -9.17 1.35 -0.67
C TYR A 30 -9.02 2.33 0.49
N LYS A 31 -7.98 2.09 1.28
CA LYS A 31 -7.57 2.95 2.38
C LYS A 31 -6.12 3.36 2.18
N SER A 32 -5.87 4.66 2.38
CA SER A 32 -4.54 5.26 2.30
C SER A 32 -3.57 4.64 3.32
N LEU A 33 -2.37 4.29 2.85
CA LEU A 33 -1.23 3.90 3.68
C LEU A 33 -0.29 5.09 3.91
N GLY A 34 0.08 5.80 2.84
CA GLY A 34 0.95 6.99 2.89
C GLY A 34 1.50 7.38 1.53
N LYS A 35 2.26 8.49 1.48
CA LYS A 35 2.81 9.06 0.22
C LYS A 35 4.31 8.81 0.11
N HIS A 36 4.74 8.16 -0.96
CA HIS A 36 6.13 7.76 -1.19
C HIS A 36 6.50 7.83 -2.67
N THR A 37 7.78 7.67 -3.00
CA THR A 37 8.16 7.57 -4.42
C THR A 37 7.62 6.27 -5.04
N TRP A 38 7.61 6.20 -6.37
CA TRP A 38 7.19 4.99 -7.08
C TRP A 38 8.01 3.78 -6.62
N GLU A 39 9.34 3.94 -6.52
CA GLU A 39 10.27 2.89 -6.15
C GLU A 39 9.96 2.33 -4.75
N GLU A 40 9.77 3.21 -3.77
CA GLU A 40 9.44 2.84 -2.39
C GLU A 40 8.10 2.09 -2.30
N CYS A 41 7.08 2.59 -3.02
CA CYS A 41 5.78 1.93 -3.08
C CYS A 41 5.89 0.53 -3.71
N THR A 42 6.63 0.39 -4.81
CA THR A 42 6.83 -0.92 -5.48
C THR A 42 7.62 -1.89 -4.61
N ALA A 43 8.66 -1.41 -3.91
CA ALA A 43 9.46 -2.23 -3.00
C ALA A 43 8.61 -2.77 -1.83
N PHE A 44 7.70 -1.95 -1.29
CA PHE A 44 6.76 -2.41 -0.27
C PHE A 44 5.79 -3.47 -0.80
N ILE A 45 5.24 -3.29 -2.01
CA ILE A 45 4.34 -4.29 -2.60
C ILE A 45 5.06 -5.63 -2.83
N GLU A 46 6.30 -5.61 -3.30
CA GLU A 46 7.12 -6.82 -3.44
C GLU A 46 7.41 -7.47 -2.10
N TYR A 47 7.74 -6.68 -1.08
CA TYR A 47 7.88 -7.17 0.30
C TYR A 47 6.60 -7.89 0.78
N MET A 48 5.42 -7.29 0.55
CA MET A 48 4.14 -7.87 0.95
C MET A 48 3.85 -9.18 0.20
N LYS A 49 4.13 -9.25 -1.11
CA LYS A 49 3.99 -10.47 -1.91
C LYS A 49 4.93 -11.61 -1.48
N ASN A 50 6.11 -11.27 -0.97
CA ASN A 50 7.05 -12.26 -0.46
C ASN A 50 6.68 -12.73 0.96
N LYS A 51 6.04 -11.86 1.75
CA LYS A 51 5.62 -12.16 3.12
C LYS A 51 4.32 -12.96 3.17
N TYR A 52 3.34 -12.57 2.35
CA TYR A 52 2.03 -13.18 2.27
C TYR A 52 1.93 -13.97 0.96
N ASN A 53 1.68 -15.28 1.04
CA ASN A 53 1.48 -16.11 -0.15
C ASN A 53 0.17 -15.75 -0.85
N ASP A 54 -0.01 -16.13 -2.13
CA ASP A 54 -1.24 -15.84 -2.91
C ASP A 54 -2.56 -16.33 -2.27
N SER A 55 -2.49 -17.22 -1.26
CA SER A 55 -3.65 -17.72 -0.52
C SER A 55 -3.90 -17.02 0.81
N ASP A 56 -2.96 -16.17 1.25
CA ASP A 56 -3.01 -15.43 2.51
C ASP A 56 -3.12 -13.95 2.18
N TYR A 57 -4.32 -13.40 2.38
CA TYR A 57 -4.57 -12.00 2.07
C TYR A 57 -4.57 -11.21 3.38
N PRO A 58 -3.59 -10.33 3.60
CA PRO A 58 -3.45 -9.63 4.86
C PRO A 58 -4.64 -8.72 5.12
N LEU A 59 -5.04 -8.63 6.38
CA LEU A 59 -6.02 -7.63 6.79
C LEU A 59 -5.39 -6.23 6.73
N LEU A 60 -6.22 -5.20 6.54
CA LEU A 60 -5.74 -3.82 6.40
C LEU A 60 -4.83 -3.38 7.57
N ASP A 61 -5.15 -3.80 8.80
CA ASP A 61 -4.37 -3.46 9.99
C ASP A 61 -2.97 -4.12 9.98
N GLU A 62 -2.85 -5.32 9.42
CA GLU A 62 -1.56 -6.00 9.24
C GLU A 62 -0.73 -5.29 8.18
N VAL A 63 -1.35 -4.92 7.05
CA VAL A 63 -0.71 -4.11 6.00
C VAL A 63 -0.19 -2.78 6.57
N LYS A 64 -1.00 -2.08 7.37
CA LYS A 64 -0.59 -0.80 8.00
C LYS A 64 0.58 -0.96 8.96
N LYS A 65 0.59 -2.03 9.75
CA LYS A 65 1.69 -2.34 10.68
C LYS A 65 2.98 -2.63 9.92
N ASP A 66 2.89 -3.43 8.85
CA ASP A 66 4.02 -3.77 8.01
C ASP A 66 4.56 -2.56 7.26
N TYR A 67 3.67 -1.74 6.72
CA TYR A 67 3.99 -0.49 6.07
C TYR A 67 4.74 0.49 6.99
N SER A 68 4.23 0.67 8.22
CA SER A 68 4.90 1.49 9.23
C SER A 68 6.27 0.94 9.61
N SER A 69 6.42 -0.38 9.66
CA SER A 69 7.69 -1.03 9.99
C SER A 69 8.70 -0.99 8.84
N PHE A 70 8.24 -0.93 7.59
CA PHE A 70 9.06 -0.84 6.39
C PHE A 70 9.62 0.58 6.18
N THR A 71 8.79 1.59 6.44
CA THR A 71 9.12 3.00 6.19
C THR A 71 9.95 3.66 7.30
N ASN A 72 10.05 3.06 8.48
CA ASN A 72 10.86 3.54 9.61
C ASN A 72 12.24 2.85 9.72
N GLN A 73 12.68 2.13 8.69
CA GLN A 73 14.02 1.49 8.61
C GLN A 73 15.07 2.46 8.09
#